data_AF-A0A7X5EF88-F1
#
_entry.id   AF-A0A7X5EF88-F1
#
_cell.length_a   1.000
_cell.length_b   1.000
_cell.length_c   1.000
_cell.angle_alpha   90.00
_cell.angle_beta   90.00
_cell.angle_gamma   90.00
#
_symmetry.space_group_name_H-M   'P 1'
#
loop_
_entity.id
_entity.type
_entity.pdbx_description
1 polymer ?
#
loop_
_entity_poly.entity_id
_entity_poly.type
_entity_poly.pdbx_seq_one_letter_code
_entity_poly.pdbx_strand_id
1 'polypeptide(L)'
;DELSSFKSHKAKRFKALKKVRPMVRRIVGLTGTPAPNGLIDLWAEIGILDMGQRLGRFIGGYRERFFVPDKRSREMVFSYKPREGAEDMIYNLISDICISMKAVDYLDMPE
;
A
#
# COMPACT_ATOMS: atom_id res chain seq x y z
N ASP A 1 -12.55 -7.09 6.34
CA ASP A 1 -11.48 -7.84 7.00
C ASP A 1 -10.45 -8.30 5.98
N GLU A 2 -9.20 -8.51 6.39
CA GLU A 2 -8.03 -8.85 5.57
C GLU A 2 -7.74 -7.91 4.38
N LEU A 3 -7.27 -6.69 4.65
CA LEU A 3 -6.95 -5.67 3.64
C LEU A 3 -5.86 -6.14 2.65
N SER A 4 -4.94 -7.00 3.10
CA SER A 4 -3.85 -7.55 2.27
C SER A 4 -4.37 -8.29 1.02
N SER A 5 -5.61 -8.77 1.07
CA SER A 5 -6.28 -9.39 -0.06
C SER A 5 -6.56 -8.41 -1.23
N PHE A 6 -6.41 -7.10 -1.00
CA PHE A 6 -6.58 -6.04 -2.01
C PHE A 6 -5.26 -5.45 -2.55
N LYS A 7 -4.09 -5.97 -2.14
CA LYS A 7 -2.76 -5.54 -2.60
C LYS A 7 -2.57 -5.45 -4.13
N SER A 8 -3.29 -6.27 -4.89
CA SER A 8 -3.19 -6.29 -6.35
C SER A 8 -4.23 -5.39 -7.00
N HIS A 9 -3.75 -4.27 -7.55
CA HIS A 9 -4.55 -3.35 -8.36
C HIS A 9 -5.16 -3.99 -9.63
N LYS A 10 -4.63 -5.14 -10.06
CA LYS A 10 -5.12 -5.88 -11.24
C LYS A 10 -6.30 -6.80 -10.90
N ALA A 11 -6.46 -7.17 -9.63
CA ALA A 11 -7.45 -8.15 -9.21
C ALA A 11 -8.89 -7.65 -9.44
N LYS A 12 -9.79 -8.59 -9.78
CA LYS A 12 -11.22 -8.29 -10.01
C LYS A 12 -11.86 -7.63 -8.79
N ARG A 13 -11.54 -8.13 -7.58
CA ARG A 13 -12.02 -7.58 -6.30
C ARG A 13 -11.63 -6.12 -6.08
N PHE A 14 -10.39 -5.74 -6.40
CA PHE A 14 -9.91 -4.37 -6.29
C PHE A 14 -10.71 -3.46 -7.22
N LYS A 15 -10.87 -3.86 -8.49
CA LYS A 15 -11.61 -3.09 -9.49
C LYS A 15 -13.09 -2.92 -9.10
N ALA A 16 -13.72 -3.98 -8.58
CA ALA A 16 -15.10 -3.94 -8.12
C ALA A 16 -15.27 -2.97 -6.94
N LEU A 17 -14.43 -3.07 -5.91
CA LEU A 17 -14.50 -2.18 -4.75
C LEU A 17 -14.19 -0.73 -5.14
N LYS A 18 -13.16 -0.49 -5.96
CA LYS A 18 -12.80 0.86 -6.45
C LYS A 18 -13.98 1.54 -7.16
N LYS A 19 -14.80 0.79 -7.90
CA LYS A 19 -15.97 1.33 -8.62
C LYS A 19 -17.05 1.85 -7.66
N VAL A 20 -17.33 1.14 -6.58
CA VAL A 20 -18.36 1.52 -5.60
C VAL A 20 -17.82 2.39 -4.47
N ARG A 21 -16.50 2.52 -4.34
CA ARG A 21 -15.84 3.24 -3.24
C ARG A 21 -16.36 4.66 -3.00
N PRO A 22 -16.69 5.49 -4.01
CA PRO A 22 -17.23 6.83 -3.78
C PRO A 22 -18.60 6.84 -3.07
N MET A 23 -19.35 5.74 -3.12
CA MET A 23 -20.66 5.61 -2.46
C MET A 23 -20.52 5.17 -0.99
N VAL A 24 -19.32 4.76 -0.56
CA VAL A 24 -19.05 4.28 0.79
C VAL A 24 -18.64 5.43 1.69
N ARG A 25 -19.46 5.78 2.68
CA ARG A 25 -19.19 6.87 3.62
C ARG A 25 -18.03 6.58 4.58
N ARG A 26 -17.91 5.34 5.07
CA ARG A 26 -16.88 4.92 6.03
C ARG A 26 -16.31 3.58 5.62
N ILE A 27 -14.98 3.47 5.65
CA ILE A 27 -14.25 2.22 5.40
C ILE A 27 -13.20 2.04 6.47
N VAL A 28 -12.98 0.80 6.89
CA VAL A 28 -11.91 0.40 7.80
C VAL A 28 -11.27 -0.84 7.21
N GLY A 29 -9.94 -0.82 7.05
CA GLY A 29 -9.14 -1.96 6.64
C GLY A 29 -8.45 -2.57 7.85
N LEU A 30 -8.60 -3.87 8.04
CA LEU A 30 -7.89 -4.63 9.08
C LEU A 30 -6.90 -5.56 8.39
N THR A 31 -5.66 -5.60 8.86
CA THR A 31 -4.65 -6.52 8.35
C THR A 31 -3.58 -6.77 9.40
N GLY A 32 -3.11 -8.02 9.50
CA GLY A 32 -1.96 -8.38 10.33
C GLY A 32 -0.62 -8.03 9.68
N THR A 33 -0.58 -7.91 8.35
CA THR A 33 0.63 -7.57 7.59
C THR A 33 0.25 -6.70 6.39
N PRO A 34 0.45 -5.37 6.45
CA PRO A 34 -0.08 -4.44 5.46
C PRO A 34 0.61 -4.51 4.08
N ALA A 35 1.66 -5.33 3.90
CA ALA A 35 2.42 -5.33 2.65
C ALA A 35 3.26 -6.60 2.45
N PRO A 36 2.67 -7.74 2.04
CA PRO A 36 3.43 -8.98 1.83
C PRO A 36 4.49 -8.90 0.71
N ASN A 37 4.38 -7.96 -0.24
CA ASN A 37 5.45 -7.67 -1.22
C ASN A 37 6.11 -6.29 -1.01
N GLY A 38 6.05 -5.74 0.21
CA GLY A 38 6.65 -4.45 0.56
C GLY A 38 5.88 -3.23 0.07
N LEU A 39 6.52 -2.05 0.13
CA LEU A 39 5.91 -0.72 -0.07
C LEU A 39 5.14 -0.56 -1.39
N ILE A 40 5.43 -1.35 -2.42
CA ILE A 40 4.77 -1.25 -3.72
C ILE A 40 3.28 -1.62 -3.66
N ASP A 41 2.94 -2.56 -2.77
CA ASP A 41 1.57 -3.08 -2.62
C ASP A 41 0.66 -2.13 -1.81
N LEU A 42 1.25 -1.27 -0.97
CA LEU A 42 0.52 -0.27 -0.17
C LEU A 42 -0.34 0.65 -1.02
N TRP A 43 0.05 0.91 -2.27
CA TRP A 43 -0.72 1.78 -3.17
C TRP A 43 -2.16 1.32 -3.33
N ALA A 44 -2.37 0.00 -3.49
CA ALA A 44 -3.71 -0.53 -3.71
C ALA A 44 -4.51 -0.50 -2.40
N GLU A 45 -3.90 -0.88 -1.29
CA GLU A 45 -4.54 -0.92 0.01
C GLU A 45 -4.98 0.48 0.47
N ILE A 46 -4.03 1.44 0.48
CA ILE A 46 -4.29 2.83 0.84
C ILE A 46 -5.25 3.48 -0.15
N GLY A 47 -5.06 3.24 -1.45
CA GLY A 47 -5.93 3.79 -2.49
C GLY A 47 -7.40 3.34 -2.37
N ILE A 48 -7.68 2.18 -1.77
CA ILE A 48 -9.05 1.79 -1.43
C ILE A 48 -9.55 2.56 -0.20
N LEU A 49 -8.71 2.86 0.77
CA LEU A 49 -9.11 3.60 1.97
C LEU A 49 -9.39 5.07 1.64
N ASP A 50 -8.49 5.73 0.92
CA ASP A 50 -8.48 7.19 0.74
C ASP A 50 -8.72 7.67 -0.70
N MET A 51 -8.95 6.75 -1.64
CA MET A 51 -9.17 7.06 -3.07
C MET A 51 -7.97 7.72 -3.77
N GLY A 52 -6.76 7.52 -3.25
CA GLY A 52 -5.50 7.98 -3.84
C GLY A 52 -5.08 9.39 -3.40
N GLN A 53 -5.56 9.86 -2.26
CA GLN A 53 -5.20 11.17 -1.71
C GLN A 53 -3.72 11.24 -1.30
N ARG A 54 -3.21 10.20 -0.62
CA ARG A 54 -1.83 10.20 -0.09
C ARG A 54 -0.80 9.71 -1.10
N LEU A 55 -1.04 8.54 -1.69
CA LEU A 55 -0.07 7.86 -2.57
C LEU A 55 -0.33 8.12 -4.07
N GLY A 56 -1.34 8.94 -4.38
CA GLY A 56 -1.72 9.31 -5.75
C GLY A 56 -2.71 8.36 -6.41
N ARG A 57 -3.49 8.90 -7.35
CA ARG A 57 -4.60 8.20 -8.04
C ARG A 57 -4.15 7.09 -9.02
N PHE A 58 -2.91 7.17 -9.52
CA PHE A 58 -2.39 6.28 -10.56
C PHE A 58 -1.11 5.59 -10.10
N ILE A 59 -1.06 4.26 -10.26
CA ILE A 59 0.11 3.45 -9.88
C ILE A 59 1.38 3.83 -10.63
N GLY A 60 1.25 4.35 -11.87
CA GLY A 60 2.39 4.87 -12.62
C GLY A 60 3.08 6.03 -11.90
N GLY A 61 2.31 7.02 -11.46
CA GLY A 61 2.84 8.16 -10.70
C GLY A 61 3.34 7.79 -9.30
N TYR A 62 2.74 6.78 -8.66
CA TYR A 62 3.28 6.23 -7.40
C TYR A 62 4.67 5.61 -7.61
N ARG A 63 4.80 4.78 -8.64
CA ARG A 63 6.08 4.15 -9.02
C ARG A 63 7.14 5.18 -9.36
N GLU A 64 6.80 6.15 -10.20
CA GLU A 64 7.73 7.20 -10.61
C GLU A 64 8.27 7.99 -9.42
N ARG A 65 7.38 8.35 -8.48
CA ARG A 65 7.71 9.18 -7.32
C ARG A 65 8.57 8.46 -6.28
N PHE A 66 8.28 7.20 -5.98
CA PHE A 66 8.88 6.50 -4.84
C PHE A 66 9.80 5.35 -5.20
N PHE A 67 9.86 4.94 -6.47
CA PHE A 67 10.60 3.74 -6.86
C PHE A 67 11.47 3.99 -8.09
N VAL A 68 12.47 3.13 -8.25
CA VAL A 68 13.26 2.97 -9.47
C VAL A 68 13.11 1.56 -10.02
N PRO A 69 13.12 1.36 -11.35
CA PRO A 69 13.16 0.03 -11.95
C PRO A 69 14.41 -0.72 -11.47
N ASP A 70 14.24 -1.98 -11.09
CA ASP A 70 15.33 -2.85 -10.65
C ASP A 70 15.61 -3.92 -11.72
N LYS A 71 14.86 -5.03 -11.73
CA LYS A 71 14.97 -6.03 -12.79
C LYS A 71 14.08 -5.63 -13.95
N ARG A 72 14.64 -5.53 -15.16
CA ARG A 72 13.89 -5.23 -16.40
C ARG A 72 14.44 -5.98 -17.62
N SER A 73 13.55 -6.35 -18.53
CA SER A 73 13.84 -6.63 -19.95
C SER A 73 13.80 -5.32 -20.75
N ARG A 74 14.11 -5.36 -22.06
CA ARG A 74 13.95 -4.21 -22.98
C ARG A 74 12.52 -3.65 -22.97
N GLU A 75 11.52 -4.51 -22.81
CA GLU A 75 10.10 -4.13 -22.90
C GLU A 75 9.36 -4.09 -21.55
N MET A 76 9.91 -4.70 -20.50
CA MET A 76 9.16 -4.94 -19.26
C MET A 76 10.00 -4.79 -18.00
N VAL A 77 9.50 -4.03 -17.01
CA VAL A 77 10.07 -3.98 -15.66
C VAL A 77 9.44 -5.07 -14.79
N PHE A 78 10.27 -5.96 -14.25
CA PHE A 78 9.89 -7.08 -13.39
C PHE A 78 9.83 -6.70 -11.90
N SER A 79 10.77 -5.88 -11.42
CA SER A 79 10.81 -5.42 -10.02
C SER A 79 11.11 -3.92 -9.91
N TYR A 80 10.71 -3.35 -8.78
CA TYR A 80 10.95 -1.97 -8.41
C TYR A 80 11.64 -1.95 -7.05
N LYS A 81 12.64 -1.09 -6.90
CA LYS A 81 13.29 -0.81 -5.62
C LYS A 81 12.85 0.57 -5.11
N PRO A 82 12.59 0.75 -3.81
CA PRO A 82 12.34 2.06 -3.24
C PRO A 82 13.51 3.01 -3.53
N ARG A 83 13.21 4.27 -3.79
CA ARG A 83 14.21 5.35 -3.78
C ARG A 83 14.70 5.57 -2.35
N GLU A 84 15.85 6.21 -2.21
CA GLU A 84 16.33 6.68 -0.91
C GLU A 84 15.28 7.58 -0.25
N GLY A 85 14.99 7.33 1.03
CA GLY A 85 13.97 8.04 1.81
C GLY A 85 12.52 7.73 1.42
N ALA A 86 12.25 6.87 0.42
CA ALA A 86 10.89 6.58 -0.03
C ALA A 86 10.04 5.92 1.07
N GLU A 87 10.65 5.05 1.87
CA GLU A 87 9.99 4.37 2.98
C GLU A 87 9.44 5.36 4.00
N ASP A 88 10.31 6.23 4.54
CA ASP A 88 9.93 7.26 5.50
C ASP A 88 8.87 8.22 4.92
N MET A 89 9.04 8.63 3.66
CA MET A 89 8.04 9.49 3.00
C MET A 89 6.67 8.80 2.89
N ILE A 90 6.62 7.53 2.49
CA ILE A 90 5.37 6.77 2.38
C ILE A 90 4.73 6.62 3.75
N TYR A 91 5.50 6.25 4.77
CA TYR A 91 4.96 6.11 6.13
C TYR A 91 4.45 7.42 6.70
N ASN A 92 5.17 8.52 6.50
CA ASN A 92 4.72 9.84 6.92
C ASN A 92 3.40 10.23 6.25
N LEU A 93 3.26 9.97 4.94
CA LEU A 93 2.04 10.28 4.19
C LEU A 93 0.81 9.51 4.68
N ILE A 94 0.97 8.32 5.24
CA ILE A 94 -0.15 7.45 5.67
C ILE A 94 -0.34 7.39 7.18
N SER A 95 0.53 8.03 7.94
CA SER A 95 0.57 7.95 9.41
C SER A 95 -0.73 8.36 10.10
N ASP A 96 -1.51 9.24 9.48
CA ASP A 96 -2.77 9.74 10.04
C ASP A 96 -3.98 8.82 9.79
N ILE A 97 -3.85 7.81 8.92
CA ILE A 97 -4.91 6.83 8.63
C ILE A 97 -4.53 5.39 8.97
N CYS A 98 -3.28 5.16 9.36
CA CYS A 98 -2.75 3.86 9.71
C CYS A 98 -2.35 3.84 11.17
N ILE A 99 -2.89 2.88 11.91
CA ILE A 99 -2.45 2.57 13.27
C ILE A 99 -1.78 1.19 13.19
N SER A 100 -0.47 1.14 13.43
CA SER A 100 0.26 -0.12 13.58
C SER A 100 0.60 -0.32 15.04
N MET A 101 0.15 -1.43 15.64
CA MET A 101 0.69 -1.88 16.92
C MET A 101 1.91 -2.75 16.61
N LYS A 102 3.11 -2.35 17.03
CA LYS A 102 4.25 -3.25 16.99
C LYS A 102 4.19 -4.14 18.23
N ALA A 103 4.37 -5.44 18.06
CA ALA A 103 4.38 -6.39 19.17
C ALA A 103 5.41 -6.01 20.25
N VAL A 104 6.55 -5.44 19.84
CA VAL A 104 7.61 -4.96 20.73
C VAL A 104 7.21 -3.80 21.64
N ASP A 105 6.17 -3.05 21.29
CA ASP A 105 5.71 -1.91 22.10
C ASP A 105 4.76 -2.36 23.24
N TYR A 106 4.31 -3.62 23.23
CA TYR A 106 3.22 -4.09 24.11
C TYR A 106 3.36 -5.52 24.67
N LEU A 107 4.40 -6.29 24.32
CA LEU A 107 4.61 -7.66 24.80
C LEU A 107 5.97 -7.80 25.50
N ASP A 108 5.94 -8.05 26.81
CA ASP A 108 7.05 -8.68 27.51
C ASP A 108 7.14 -10.13 27.03
N MET A 109 8.12 -10.42 26.18
CA MET A 109 8.40 -11.81 25.79
C MET A 109 9.16 -12.50 26.93
N PRO A 110 8.69 -13.65 27.44
CA PRO A 110 9.49 -14.45 28.37
C PRO A 110 10.74 -14.99 27.66
N GLU A 111 11.86 -15.06 28.39
CA GLU A 111 13.14 -15.65 27.92
C GLU A 111 13.00 -17.13 27.50
#